data_AF-A0A931T2Y6-F1
#
_entry.id   AF-A0A931T2Y6-F1
#
_cell.length_a   1.000
_cell.length_b   1.000
_cell.length_c   1.000
_cell.angle_alpha   90.00
_cell.angle_beta   90.00
_cell.angle_gamma   90.00
#
_symmetry.space_group_name_H-M   'P 1'
#
loop_
_entity.id
_entity.type
_entity.pdbx_description
1 polymer ?
#
loop_
_entity_poly.entity_id
_entity_poly.type
_entity_poly.pdbx_seq_one_letter_code
_entity_poly.pdbx_strand_id
1 'polypeptide(L)' 'MPSPRLALYLQDELPMPKALGIVRLAEECGFEAVWQAESRLSRDPTVCIAAYAST' A
#
# COMPACT_ATOMS: atom_id res chain seq x y z
N MET A 1 -2.68 -14.19 23.88
CA MET A 1 -1.86 -14.34 22.65
C MET A 1 -1.92 -13.01 21.92
N PRO A 2 -0.81 -12.49 21.37
CA PRO A 2 -0.86 -11.28 20.56
C PRO A 2 -1.78 -11.51 19.34
N SER A 3 -2.50 -10.47 18.94
CA SER A 3 -3.29 -10.49 17.70
C SER A 3 -2.37 -10.74 16.50
N PRO A 4 -2.84 -11.44 15.44
CA PRO A 4 -2.03 -11.66 14.25
C PRO A 4 -1.70 -10.32 13.58
N ARG A 5 -0.44 -10.16 13.16
CA ARG A 5 0.02 -8.99 12.39
C ARG A 5 -0.31 -9.23 10.92
N LEU A 6 -1.09 -8.34 10.31
CA LEU A 6 -1.53 -8.45 8.93
C LEU A 6 -0.92 -7.34 8.07
N ALA A 7 -0.56 -7.67 6.83
CA ALA A 7 -0.06 -6.73 5.84
C ALA A 7 -0.87 -6.83 4.54
N LEU A 8 -1.00 -5.72 3.83
CA LEU A 8 -1.67 -5.64 2.53
C LEU A 8 -0.63 -5.66 1.41
N TYR A 9 -0.77 -6.58 0.45
CA TYR A 9 0.01 -6.56 -0.79
C TYR A 9 -0.78 -5.85 -1.89
N LEU A 10 -0.30 -4.68 -2.32
CA LEU A 10 -0.98 -3.82 -3.28
C LEU A 10 -0.37 -3.96 -4.67
N GLN A 11 -1.20 -4.31 -5.65
CA GLN A 11 -0.78 -4.46 -7.05
C GLN A 11 -0.52 -3.09 -7.70
N ASP A 12 0.38 -3.07 -8.66
CA ASP A 12 0.96 -1.88 -9.31
C ASP A 12 0.12 -1.32 -10.47
N GLU A 13 -0.96 -1.99 -10.86
CA GLU A 13 -1.86 -1.55 -11.94
C GLU A 13 -2.90 -0.50 -11.49
N LEU A 14 -2.96 -0.17 -10.21
CA LEU A 14 -3.97 0.73 -9.67
C LEU A 14 -3.60 2.22 -9.91
N PRO A 15 -4.55 3.06 -10.37
CA PRO A 15 -4.36 4.50 -10.39
C PRO A 15 -4.08 5.06 -8.99
N MET A 16 -3.17 6.04 -8.88
CA MET A 16 -2.70 6.57 -7.59
C MET A 16 -3.82 6.99 -6.61
N PRO A 17 -4.86 7.75 -7.01
CA PRO A 17 -5.92 8.13 -6.07
C PRO A 17 -6.63 6.93 -5.44
N LYS A 18 -6.78 5.85 -6.22
CA LYS A 18 -7.38 4.59 -5.74
C LYS A 18 -6.44 3.86 -4.79
N ALA A 19 -5.14 3.80 -5.12
CA ALA A 19 -4.13 3.23 -4.24
C ALA A 19 -4.07 3.96 -2.89
N LEU A 20 -4.10 5.30 -2.87
CA LEU A 20 -4.13 6.09 -1.62
C LEU A 20 -5.38 5.82 -0.78
N GLY A 21 -6.54 5.69 -1.42
CA GLY A 21 -7.78 5.33 -0.73
C GLY A 21 -7.70 3.94 -0.06
N ILE A 22 -7.08 2.97 -0.75
CA ILE A 22 -6.87 1.62 -0.20
C ILE A 22 -5.87 1.63 0.96
N VAL A 23 -4.77 2.38 0.84
CA VAL A 23 -3.77 2.53 1.91
C VAL A 23 -4.40 3.12 3.17
N ARG A 24 -5.13 4.22 3.04
CA ARG A 24 -5.84 4.85 4.17
C ARG A 24 -6.83 3.91 4.83
N LEU A 25 -7.58 3.15 4.03
CA LEU A 25 -8.50 2.15 4.57
C LEU A 25 -7.76 1.01 5.29
N ALA A 26 -6.60 0.58 4.79
CA ALA A 26 -5.79 -0.42 5.45
C ALA A 26 -5.28 0.07 6.81
N GLU A 27 -4.86 1.33 6.91
CA GLU A 27 -4.47 1.97 8.18
C GLU A 27 -5.64 2.02 9.16
N GLU A 28 -6.82 2.46 8.71
CA GLU A 28 -8.06 2.50 9.51
C GLU A 28 -8.48 1.10 10.00
N CYS A 29 -8.26 0.07 9.18
CA CYS A 29 -8.51 -1.33 9.53
C CYS A 29 -7.43 -1.96 10.43
N GLY A 30 -6.36 -1.24 10.76
CA GLY A 30 -5.29 -1.72 11.63
C GLY A 30 -4.31 -2.70 10.97
N PHE A 31 -4.17 -2.64 9.64
CA PHE A 31 -3.07 -3.32 8.97
C PHE A 31 -1.75 -2.72 9.41
N GLU A 32 -0.77 -3.59 9.63
CA GLU A 32 0.53 -3.20 10.13
C GLU A 32 1.45 -2.63 9.05
N ALA A 33 1.28 -3.10 7.82
CA ALA A 33 2.11 -2.70 6.71
C ALA A 33 1.35 -2.78 5.39
N VAL A 34 1.78 -1.96 4.44
CA VAL A 34 1.41 -2.07 3.03
C VAL A 34 2.68 -2.35 2.22
N TRP A 35 2.63 -3.37 1.37
CA TRP A 35 3.71 -3.77 0.48
C TRP A 35 3.30 -3.43 -0.95
N GLN A 36 4.14 -2.68 -1.65
CA GLN A 36 3.90 -2.31 -3.03
C GLN A 36 4.51 -3.36 -3.97
N ALA A 37 3.71 -3.89 -4.89
CA ALA A 37 4.20 -4.72 -5.98
C ALA A 37 5.11 -3.90 -6.91
N GLU A 38 6.14 -4.53 -7.45
CA GLU A 38 7.06 -3.95 -8.43
C GLU A 38 6.95 -4.71 -9.75
N SER A 39 6.81 -3.99 -10.86
CA SER A 39 6.94 -4.56 -12.19
C SER A 39 7.76 -3.67 -13.11
N ARG A 40 8.21 -4.24 -14.23
CA ARG A 40 9.08 -3.56 -15.20
C ARG A 40 8.40 -2.43 -15.97
N LEU A 41 7.08 -2.49 -16.14
CA LEU A 41 6.33 -1.58 -17.03
C LEU A 41 5.51 -0.55 -16.26
N SER A 42 5.37 -0.73 -14.95
CA SER A 42 4.63 0.16 -14.09
C SER A 42 5.52 1.25 -13.49
N ARG A 43 4.85 2.13 -12.75
CA ARG A 43 5.46 3.19 -11.94
C ARG A 43 6.50 2.64 -10.96
N ASP A 44 7.56 3.43 -10.73
CA ASP A 44 8.55 3.14 -9.70
C ASP A 44 7.89 2.99 -8.30
N PRO A 45 8.06 1.84 -7.64
CA PRO A 45 7.41 1.54 -6.36
C PRO A 45 7.87 2.47 -5.23
N THR A 46 9.09 3.01 -5.28
CA THR A 46 9.60 3.96 -4.28
C THR A 46 8.75 5.23 -4.27
N VAL A 47 8.36 5.71 -5.45
CA VAL A 47 7.51 6.90 -5.57
C VAL A 47 6.09 6.62 -5.05
N CYS A 48 5.56 5.41 -5.28
CA CYS A 48 4.28 4.99 -4.68
C CYS A 48 4.36 4.99 -3.15
N ILE A 49 5.38 4.33 -2.60
CA ILE A 49 5.56 4.20 -1.15
C ILE A 49 5.75 5.57 -0.49
N ALA A 50 6.51 6.49 -1.12
CA ALA A 50 6.65 7.85 -0.63
C ALA A 50 5.31 8.60 -0.60
N ALA A 51 4.45 8.40 -1.60
CA ALA A 51 3.11 8.98 -1.59
C ALA A 51 2.22 8.35 -0.50
N TYR A 52 2.31 7.03 -0.29
CA TYR A 52 1.59 6.34 0.77
C TYR A 52 1.99 6.85 2.15
N ALA A 53 3.28 7.06 2.40
CA ALA A 53 3.78 7.59 3.67
C ALA A 53 3.41 9.06 3.94
N SER A 54 2.79 9.75 2.98
CA SER A 54 2.38 11.16 3.09
C SER A 54 0.88 11.35 3.35
N THR A 55 0.13 10.27 3.53
CA THR A 55 -1.31 10.31 3.83
C THR A 55 -1.62 10.68 5.26
#